data_AF-A0A1I7W4N2-F1
#
_entry.id   AF-A0A1I7W4N2-F1
#
_cell.length_a   1.000
_cell.length_b   1.000
_cell.length_c   1.000
_cell.angle_alpha   90.00
_cell.angle_beta   90.00
_cell.angle_gamma   90.00
#
_symmetry.space_group_name_H-M   'P 1'
#
loop_
_entity.id
_entity.type
_entity.pdbx_description
1 polymer ?
#
loop_
_entity_poly.entity_id
_entity_poly.type
_entity_poly.pdbx_seq_one_letter_code
_entity_poly.pdbx_strand_id
1 'polypeptide(L)' 'MPNLPESRVRRSRAFENVGLDYLGPITLKAPYGMIYKRWIALFTCFTTGAVHLELAEDLS' A
#
# COMPACT_ATOMS: atom_id res chain seq x y z
N MET A 1 -7.91 22.21 17.67
CA MET A 1 -7.55 20.95 16.97
C MET A 1 -7.42 21.29 15.49
N PRO A 2 -6.38 20.84 14.80
CA PRO A 2 -6.27 21.06 13.35
C PRO A 2 -7.36 20.26 12.62
N ASN A 3 -7.94 20.85 11.57
CA ASN A 3 -8.90 20.17 10.72
C ASN A 3 -8.22 19.03 9.95
N LEU A 4 -8.92 17.91 9.77
CA LEU A 4 -8.45 16.83 8.91
C LEU A 4 -8.44 17.28 7.44
N PRO A 5 -7.53 16.76 6.59
CA PRO A 5 -7.55 17.02 5.16
C PRO A 5 -8.90 16.61 4.54
N GLU A 6 -9.39 17.35 3.55
CA GLU A 6 -10.67 17.06 2.89
C GLU A 6 -10.75 15.63 2.34
N SER A 7 -9.64 15.07 1.87
CA SER A 7 -9.52 13.69 1.40
C SER A 7 -9.86 12.63 2.45
N ARG A 8 -9.89 13.00 3.74
CA ARG A 8 -10.21 12.11 4.88
C ARG A 8 -11.63 12.28 5.40
N VAL A 9 -12.35 13.33 4.99
CA VAL A 9 -13.70 13.66 5.50
C VAL A 9 -14.76 13.71 4.42
N ARG A 10 -14.39 13.98 3.16
CA ARG A 10 -15.34 13.98 2.05
C ARG A 10 -15.62 12.53 1.61
N ARG A 11 -16.90 12.19 1.45
CA ARG A 11 -17.28 10.90 0.85
C ARG A 11 -16.68 10.80 -0.56
N SER A 12 -16.10 9.65 -0.86
CA SER A 12 -15.51 9.34 -2.16
C SER A 12 -15.80 7.87 -2.51
N ARG A 13 -15.58 7.47 -3.76
CA ARG A 13 -15.71 6.06 -4.17
C ARG A 13 -14.64 5.22 -3.50
N ALA A 14 -14.86 3.90 -3.46
CA ALA A 14 -13.83 2.98 -2.97
C ALA A 14 -12.56 3.14 -3.82
N PHE A 15 -11.40 3.22 -3.14
CA PHE A 15 -10.07 3.43 -3.74
C PHE A 15 -9.89 4.73 -4.53
N GLU A 16 -10.81 5.69 -4.46
CA GLU A 16 -10.62 7.03 -5.07
C GLU A 16 -9.56 7.84 -4.32
N ASN A 17 -9.56 7.75 -2.98
CA ASN A 17 -8.53 8.31 -2.12
C ASN A 17 -7.86 7.18 -1.35
N VAL A 18 -6.53 7.07 -1.50
CA VAL A 18 -5.73 6.03 -0.85
C VAL A 18 -4.54 6.64 -0.11
N GLY A 19 -4.17 6.01 0.99
CA GLY A 19 -2.84 6.16 1.59
C GLY A 19 -1.91 5.12 0.99
N LEU A 20 -0.70 5.53 0.64
CA LEU A 20 0.36 4.64 0.19
C LEU A 20 1.39 4.50 1.31
N ASP A 21 1.71 3.26 1.66
CA ASP A 21 2.80 2.92 2.57
C ASP A 21 3.55 1.70 2.00
N TYR A 22 4.73 1.41 2.53
CA TYR A 22 5.53 0.26 2.12
C TYR A 22 5.89 -0.61 3.31
N LEU A 23 5.57 -1.89 3.21
CA LEU A 23 6.11 -2.91 4.11
C LEU A 23 7.50 -3.30 3.61
N GLY A 24 8.45 -3.35 4.56
CA GLY A 24 9.87 -3.64 4.40
C GLY A 24 10.23 -4.79 3.43
N PRO A 25 11.51 -4.93 3.04
CA PRO A 25 11.87 -5.92 2.05
C PRO A 25 11.64 -7.32 2.62
N ILE A 26 10.62 -7.99 2.10
CA ILE A 26 10.31 -9.39 2.38
C ILE A 26 11.16 -10.30 1.51
N THR A 27 11.55 -11.43 2.08
CA THR A 27 12.30 -12.46 1.37
C THR A 27 11.32 -13.38 0.63
N LEU A 28 11.33 -13.33 -0.69
CA LEU A 28 10.59 -14.25 -1.55
C LEU A 28 11.46 -15.42 -1.98
N LYS A 29 10.92 -16.63 -1.89
CA LYS A 29 11.47 -17.83 -2.53
C LYS A 29 10.83 -18.01 -3.88
N ALA A 30 11.65 -18.12 -4.91
CA ALA A 30 11.23 -18.37 -6.29
C ALA A 30 11.75 -19.75 -6.76
N PRO A 31 11.31 -20.24 -7.94
CA PRO A 31 11.78 -21.51 -8.47
C PRO A 31 13.31 -21.59 -8.54
N TYR A 32 13.83 -22.83 -8.52
CA TYR A 32 15.27 -23.12 -8.61
C TYR A 32 16.13 -22.52 -7.48
N GLY A 33 15.54 -22.26 -6.31
CA GLY A 33 16.27 -21.78 -5.13
C GLY A 33 16.62 -20.29 -5.18
N MET A 34 16.05 -19.54 -6.12
CA MET A 34 16.25 -18.10 -6.22
C MET A 34 15.60 -17.38 -5.03
N ILE A 35 16.30 -16.40 -4.47
CA ILE A 35 15.82 -15.59 -3.34
C ILE A 35 15.83 -14.12 -3.75
N TYR A 36 14.68 -13.46 -3.60
CA TYR A 36 14.54 -12.03 -3.90
C TYR A 36 14.13 -11.25 -2.66
N LYS A 37 14.61 -10.01 -2.57
CA LYS A 37 14.04 -9.01 -1.66
C LYS A 37 13.05 -8.17 -2.45
N ARG A 38 11.84 -8.04 -1.93
CA ARG A 38 10.75 -7.28 -2.54
C ARG A 38 9.99 -6.52 -1.48
N TRP A 39 9.39 -5.41 -1.85
CA TRP A 39 8.54 -4.61 -0.96
C TRP A 39 7.08 -4.92 -1.23
N ILE A 40 6.21 -4.60 -0.28
CA ILE A 40 4.77 -4.61 -0.54
C ILE A 40 4.26 -3.18 -0.44
N ALA A 41 3.72 -2.67 -1.55
CA ALA A 41 2.96 -1.43 -1.56
C ALA A 41 1.59 -1.67 -0.92
N LEU A 42 1.27 -0.87 0.09
CA LEU A 42 0.05 -0.93 0.88
C LEU A 42 -0.86 0.23 0.45
N PHE A 43 -1.86 -0.05 -0.37
CA PHE A 43 -2.86 0.94 -0.77
C PHE A 43 -4.06 0.87 0.17
N THR A 44 -4.14 1.80 1.11
CA THR A 44 -5.23 1.86 2.10
C THR A 44 -6.34 2.79 1.62
N CYS A 45 -7.53 2.26 1.35
CA CYS A 45 -8.71 3.03 0.99
C CYS A 45 -9.22 3.89 2.15
N PHE A 46 -9.29 5.21 1.97
CA PHE A 46 -9.78 6.12 3.01
C PHE A 46 -11.30 6.06 3.22
N THR A 47 -12.05 5.56 2.24
CA THR A 47 -13.51 5.41 2.34
C THR A 47 -13.93 4.19 3.17
N THR A 48 -13.23 3.07 2.99
CA THR A 48 -13.64 1.77 3.55
C THR A 48 -12.64 1.16 4.53
N GLY A 49 -11.40 1.66 4.58
CA GLY A 49 -10.30 1.03 5.31
C GLY A 49 -9.73 -0.23 4.65
N ALA A 50 -10.22 -0.62 3.47
CA ALA A 50 -9.69 -1.78 2.75
C ALA A 50 -8.24 -1.57 2.30
N VAL A 51 -7.42 -2.61 2.35
CA VAL A 51 -6.00 -2.57 1.94
C VAL A 51 -5.79 -3.44 0.71
N HIS A 52 -5.32 -2.85 -0.38
CA HIS A 52 -4.81 -3.57 -1.54
C HIS A 52 -3.29 -3.72 -1.43
N LEU A 53 -2.80 -4.96 -1.58
CA LEU A 53 -1.39 -5.31 -1.46
C LEU A 53 -0.83 -5.58 -2.86
N GLU A 54 0.22 -4.87 -3.22
CA GLU A 54 0.91 -5.08 -4.50
C GLU A 54 2.41 -5.31 -4.25
N LEU A 55 3.01 -6.22 -5.01
CA LEU A 55 4.43 -6.49 -4.90
C LEU A 55 5.23 -5.43 -5.65
N ALA A 56 6.14 -4.75 -4.97
CA ALA A 56 7.07 -3.80 -5.56
C ALA A 56 8.48 -4.40 -5.64
N GLU A 57 9.13 -4.22 -6.79
CA GLU A 57 10.45 -4.79 -7.02
C GLU A 57 11.56 -4.07 -6.26
N ASP A 58 11.46 -2.76 -6.18
CA ASP A 58 12.36 -1.85 -5.47
C ASP A 58 11.60 -0.57 -5.05
N LEU A 59 12.30 0.40 -4.46
CA LEU A 59 11.77 1.70 -4.00
C LEU A 59 12.40 2.89 -4.76
N SER A 60 12.87 2.66 -5.98
CA SER A 60 13.73 3.58 -6.72
C SER A 60 12.95 4.65 -7.49
#